data_AF-A0A543II38-F1
#
_entry.id   AF-A0A543II38-F1
#
_cell.length_a   1.000
_cell.length_b   1.000
_cell.length_c   1.000
_cell.angle_alpha   90.00
_cell.angle_beta   90.00
_cell.angle_gamma   90.00
#
_symmetry.space_group_name_H-M   'P 1'
#
loop_
_entity.id
_entity.type
_entity.pdbx_description
1 polymer ?
#
loop_
_entity_poly.entity_id
_entity_poly.type
_entity_poly.pdbx_seq_one_letter_code
_entity_poly.pdbx_strand_id
1 'polypeptide(L)'
;MSSCWRCWSCPPPRPWPWGWQSTWPQWPAPLAGLAAAAALLALIAGTGALLARLAPRFLGPSAAERLAELEARAVRLAERNRLARELHDSVGHALSVVTLQAGAAGRVLDSDPVFAREALGAIEESARAALEDLDHVLGLLRVDPARTAPQATLKDLGRLLEQTRIAGVQLDAEIGPEVERVPAAASAASASASPCCAARWRSRTTSTSTTR
;
A
#
# COMPACT_ATOMS: atom_id res chain seq x y z
N MET A 1 -40.80 82.11 -63.88
CA MET A 1 -40.39 80.68 -63.84
C MET A 1 -38.86 80.65 -63.85
N SER A 2 -38.26 80.62 -62.67
CA SER A 2 -37.72 79.40 -62.01
C SER A 2 -36.34 79.02 -62.60
N SER A 3 -35.23 78.92 -61.88
CA SER A 3 -34.98 78.84 -60.43
C SER A 3 -33.47 78.93 -60.15
N CYS A 4 -33.12 79.58 -59.03
CA CYS A 4 -32.21 79.03 -58.01
C CYS A 4 -30.82 78.49 -58.46
N TRP A 5 -29.82 79.38 -58.61
CA TRP A 5 -28.40 78.99 -58.74
C TRP A 5 -27.47 79.82 -57.84
N ARG A 6 -27.94 80.25 -56.67
CA ARG A 6 -27.12 81.01 -55.74
C ARG A 6 -27.25 80.47 -54.32
N CYS A 7 -26.54 79.39 -54.05
CA CYS A 7 -26.03 79.04 -52.73
C CYS A 7 -25.09 77.82 -52.88
N TRP A 8 -24.08 77.73 -52.01
CA TRP A 8 -23.05 76.68 -51.87
C TRP A 8 -21.63 77.07 -52.30
N SER A 9 -21.07 78.08 -51.62
CA SER A 9 -19.64 78.11 -51.32
C SER A 9 -19.45 77.49 -49.94
N CYS A 10 -19.22 76.18 -49.89
CA CYS A 10 -18.91 75.47 -48.65
C CYS A 10 -17.44 75.76 -48.27
N PRO A 11 -17.13 76.32 -47.09
CA PRO A 11 -15.73 76.50 -46.68
C PRO A 11 -15.08 75.11 -46.48
N PRO A 12 -13.79 74.93 -46.85
CA PRO A 12 -13.10 73.67 -46.62
C PRO A 12 -13.09 73.33 -45.12
N PRO A 13 -13.19 72.04 -44.75
CA PRO A 13 -13.14 71.63 -43.36
C PRO A 13 -11.81 72.08 -42.73
N ARG A 14 -11.88 72.76 -41.59
CA ARG A 14 -10.70 73.19 -40.85
C ARG A 14 -9.97 71.94 -40.34
N PRO A 15 -8.66 71.79 -40.59
CA PRO A 15 -7.89 70.71 -39.98
C PRO A 15 -8.00 70.85 -38.46
N TRP A 16 -8.36 69.75 -37.81
CA TRP A 16 -8.67 69.74 -36.40
C TRP A 16 -7.41 70.09 -35.58
N PRO A 17 -7.47 71.01 -34.57
CA PRO A 17 -6.29 71.63 -33.98
C PRO A 17 -5.39 70.71 -33.13
N TRP A 18 -5.77 69.44 -32.92
CA TRP A 18 -4.93 68.43 -32.26
C TRP A 18 -4.22 67.53 -33.28
N GLY A 19 -3.48 68.14 -34.20
CA GLY A 19 -2.40 67.44 -34.88
C GLY A 19 -1.37 67.03 -33.83
N TRP A 20 -1.40 65.76 -33.42
CA TRP A 20 -0.34 65.14 -32.63
C TRP A 20 0.93 65.07 -33.50
N GLN A 21 1.60 66.21 -33.73
CA GLN A 21 2.95 66.27 -34.24
C GLN A 21 3.87 65.87 -33.08
N SER A 22 3.95 64.57 -32.79
CA SER A 22 4.84 64.05 -31.77
C SER A 22 6.29 64.29 -32.22
N THR A 23 6.93 65.33 -31.71
CA THR A 23 8.37 65.60 -31.89
C THR A 23 9.25 64.63 -31.10
N TRP A 24 8.65 63.60 -30.49
CA TRP A 24 9.32 62.61 -29.67
C TRP A 24 9.96 61.54 -30.56
N PRO A 25 11.20 61.11 -30.27
CA PRO A 25 11.85 60.05 -31.03
C PRO A 25 10.99 58.78 -30.99
N GLN A 26 10.52 58.29 -32.14
CA GLN A 26 9.62 57.13 -32.24
C GLN A 26 10.34 55.77 -32.21
N TRP A 27 11.68 55.75 -32.17
CA TRP A 27 12.48 54.52 -32.07
C TRP A 27 12.27 53.65 -30.80
N PRO A 28 11.82 54.17 -29.62
CA PRO A 28 11.48 53.32 -28.48
C PRO A 28 10.05 52.75 -28.56
N ALA A 29 9.20 53.19 -29.50
CA ALA A 29 7.84 52.67 -29.64
C ALA A 29 7.75 51.14 -29.84
N PRO A 30 8.56 50.48 -30.68
CA PRO A 30 8.53 49.02 -30.79
C PRO A 30 9.02 48.32 -29.52
N LEU A 31 10.02 48.89 -28.83
CA LEU A 31 10.53 48.34 -27.57
C LEU A 31 9.51 48.44 -26.45
N ALA A 32 8.81 49.58 -26.36
CA ALA A 32 7.72 49.79 -25.42
C ALA A 32 6.55 48.83 -25.69
N GLY A 33 6.21 48.59 -26.96
CA GLY A 33 5.20 47.61 -27.36
C GLY A 33 5.57 46.18 -26.96
N LEU A 34 6.80 45.75 -27.22
CA LEU A 34 7.29 44.43 -26.83
C LEU A 34 7.35 44.27 -25.31
N ALA A 35 7.80 45.30 -24.58
CA ALA A 35 7.82 45.28 -23.12
C ALA A 35 6.41 45.19 -22.53
N ALA A 36 5.45 45.94 -23.08
CA ALA A 36 4.05 45.86 -22.68
C ALA A 36 3.44 44.47 -22.96
N ALA A 37 3.74 43.88 -24.13
CA ALA A 37 3.30 42.53 -24.46
C ALA A 37 3.92 41.47 -23.54
N ALA A 38 5.22 41.58 -23.24
CA ALA A 38 5.92 40.68 -22.32
C ALA A 38 5.38 40.82 -20.89
N ALA A 39 5.13 42.04 -20.41
CA ALA A 39 4.52 42.30 -19.11
C ALA A 39 3.11 41.71 -19.02
N LEU A 40 2.31 41.85 -20.08
CA LEU A 40 0.97 41.25 -20.16
C LEU A 40 1.04 39.71 -20.11
N LEU A 41 1.93 39.09 -20.89
CA LEU A 41 2.14 37.63 -20.87
C LEU A 41 2.59 37.15 -19.48
N ALA A 42 3.51 37.88 -18.83
CA ALA A 42 3.95 37.56 -17.48
C ALA A 42 2.83 37.69 -16.46
N LEU A 43 1.95 38.70 -16.60
CA LEU A 43 0.78 38.86 -15.73
C LEU A 43 -0.23 37.73 -15.92
N ILE A 44 -0.50 37.33 -17.16
CA ILE A 44 -1.40 36.21 -17.49
C ILE A 44 -0.83 34.89 -16.92
N ALA A 45 0.45 34.61 -17.16
CA ALA A 45 1.11 33.41 -16.65
C ALA A 45 1.19 33.40 -15.12
N GLY A 46 1.52 34.55 -14.51
CA GLY A 46 1.64 34.71 -13.07
C GLY A 46 0.31 34.59 -12.34
N THR A 47 -0.76 35.21 -12.86
CA THR A 47 -2.11 35.06 -12.31
C THR A 47 -2.63 33.62 -12.47
N GLY A 48 -2.39 32.98 -13.62
CA GLY A 48 -2.71 31.57 -13.83
C GLY A 48 -1.98 30.65 -12.85
N ALA A 49 -0.66 30.85 -12.64
CA ALA A 49 0.13 30.09 -11.68
C ALA A 49 -0.31 30.34 -10.22
N LEU A 50 -0.66 31.59 -9.88
CA LEU A 50 -1.16 31.95 -8.56
C LEU A 50 -2.52 31.29 -8.28
N LEU A 51 -3.44 31.34 -9.24
CA LEU A 51 -4.74 30.66 -9.17
C LEU A 51 -4.57 29.15 -9.06
N ALA A 52 -3.68 28.54 -9.87
CA ALA A 52 -3.40 27.11 -9.79
C ALA A 52 -2.79 26.69 -8.44
N ARG A 53 -1.99 27.54 -7.80
CA ARG A 53 -1.44 27.31 -6.46
C ARG A 53 -2.47 27.49 -5.34
N LEU A 54 -3.46 28.36 -5.52
CA LEU A 54 -4.52 28.62 -4.55
C LEU A 54 -5.72 27.68 -4.71
N ALA A 55 -5.95 27.15 -5.92
CA ALA A 55 -7.08 26.27 -6.23
C ALA A 55 -7.19 25.03 -5.32
N PRO A 56 -6.11 24.31 -4.96
CA PRO A 56 -6.21 23.14 -4.07
C PRO A 56 -6.72 23.48 -2.68
N ARG A 57 -6.51 24.73 -2.21
CA ARG A 57 -6.99 25.17 -0.89
C ARG A 57 -8.49 25.47 -0.86
N PHE A 58 -9.09 25.84 -2.00
CA PHE A 58 -10.50 26.23 -2.08
C PHE A 58 -11.39 25.17 -2.74
N LEU A 59 -10.90 24.46 -3.76
CA LEU A 59 -11.67 23.44 -4.50
C LEU A 59 -11.41 22.00 -4.00
N GLY A 60 -10.43 21.80 -3.12
CA GLY A 60 -10.02 20.47 -2.69
C GLY A 60 -9.29 19.70 -3.81
N PRO A 61 -9.13 18.37 -3.66
CA PRO A 61 -8.37 17.57 -4.61
C PRO A 61 -9.01 17.59 -5.99
N SER A 62 -8.18 17.80 -7.01
CA SER A 62 -8.61 17.93 -8.41
C SER A 62 -9.24 16.63 -8.92
N ALA A 63 -10.07 16.70 -9.97
CA ALA A 63 -10.65 15.50 -10.59
C ALA A 63 -9.56 14.51 -11.05
N ALA A 64 -8.42 15.02 -11.53
CA ALA A 64 -7.26 14.22 -11.92
C ALA A 64 -6.62 13.50 -10.71
N GLU A 65 -6.46 14.20 -9.58
CA GLU A 65 -5.95 13.59 -8.34
C GLU A 65 -6.90 12.50 -7.81
N ARG A 66 -8.22 12.74 -7.83
CA ARG A 66 -9.20 11.74 -7.42
C ARG A 66 -9.17 10.51 -8.34
N LEU A 67 -9.06 10.72 -9.65
CA LEU A 67 -8.96 9.62 -10.61
C LEU A 67 -7.68 8.80 -10.37
N ALA A 68 -6.53 9.47 -10.20
CA ALA A 68 -5.28 8.81 -9.88
C ALA A 68 -5.35 8.02 -8.56
N GLU A 69 -6.02 8.56 -7.55
CA GLU A 69 -6.21 7.85 -6.27
C GLU A 69 -7.13 6.63 -6.43
N LEU A 70 -8.20 6.74 -7.23
CA LEU A 70 -9.08 5.63 -7.54
C LEU A 70 -8.37 4.54 -8.34
N GLU A 71 -7.55 4.91 -9.32
CA GLU A 71 -6.70 3.98 -10.07
C GLU A 71 -5.71 3.26 -9.15
N ALA A 72 -5.01 4.00 -8.28
CA ALA A 72 -4.09 3.41 -7.31
C ALA A 72 -4.80 2.46 -6.32
N ARG A 73 -6.05 2.77 -5.93
CA ARG A 73 -6.87 1.87 -5.12
C ARG A 73 -7.31 0.64 -5.92
N ALA A 74 -7.72 0.80 -7.17
CA ALA A 74 -8.13 -0.29 -8.04
C ALA A 74 -6.98 -1.27 -8.30
N VAL A 75 -5.78 -0.76 -8.59
CA VAL A 75 -4.56 -1.57 -8.76
C VAL A 75 -4.26 -2.36 -7.49
N ARG A 76 -4.29 -1.73 -6.31
CA ARG A 76 -4.07 -2.43 -5.03
C ARG A 76 -5.11 -3.52 -4.77
N LEU A 77 -6.39 -3.28 -5.07
CA LEU A 77 -7.45 -4.27 -4.90
C LEU A 77 -7.32 -5.42 -5.90
N ALA A 78 -6.92 -5.13 -7.14
CA ALA A 78 -6.65 -6.14 -8.16
C ALA A 78 -5.52 -7.07 -7.72
N GLU A 79 -4.43 -6.52 -7.17
CA GLU A 79 -3.31 -7.30 -6.68
C GLU A 79 -3.68 -8.17 -5.47
N ARG A 80 -4.45 -7.63 -4.50
CA ARG A 80 -4.94 -8.43 -3.37
C ARG A 80 -5.82 -9.61 -3.83
N ASN A 81 -6.66 -9.40 -4.83
CA ASN A 81 -7.47 -10.48 -5.42
C ASN A 81 -6.63 -11.48 -6.22
N ARG A 82 -5.49 -11.07 -6.78
CA ARG A 82 -4.56 -11.97 -7.45
C ARG A 82 -3.88 -12.87 -6.42
N LEU A 83 -3.31 -12.29 -5.36
CA LEU A 83 -2.69 -13.03 -4.25
C LEU A 83 -3.68 -14.02 -3.60
N ALA A 84 -4.94 -13.62 -3.40
CA ALA A 84 -5.96 -14.50 -2.83
C ALA A 84 -6.24 -15.73 -3.72
N ARG A 85 -6.21 -15.57 -5.04
CA ARG A 85 -6.39 -16.68 -6.00
C ARG A 85 -5.17 -17.59 -6.02
N GLU A 86 -3.97 -17.01 -6.09
CA GLU A 86 -2.72 -17.79 -6.04
C GLU A 86 -2.66 -18.65 -4.76
N LEU A 87 -3.06 -18.09 -3.61
CA LEU A 87 -3.20 -18.84 -2.36
C LEU A 87 -4.30 -19.90 -2.38
N HIS A 88 -5.47 -19.57 -2.91
CA HIS A 88 -6.57 -20.53 -2.96
C HIS A 88 -6.22 -21.75 -3.82
N ASP A 89 -5.52 -21.51 -4.93
CA ASP A 89 -5.07 -22.56 -5.83
C ASP A 89 -3.97 -23.42 -5.19
N SER A 90 -2.97 -22.83 -4.52
CA SER A 90 -1.92 -23.59 -3.84
C SER A 90 -2.47 -24.44 -2.68
N VAL A 91 -3.28 -23.84 -1.81
CA VAL A 91 -3.90 -24.54 -0.68
C VAL A 91 -4.90 -25.59 -1.16
N GLY A 92 -5.73 -25.26 -2.16
CA GLY A 92 -6.71 -26.18 -2.74
C GLY A 92 -6.04 -27.40 -3.38
N HIS A 93 -4.90 -27.18 -4.05
CA HIS A 93 -4.09 -28.26 -4.60
C HIS A 93 -3.50 -29.15 -3.49
N ALA A 94 -2.86 -28.55 -2.48
CA ALA A 94 -2.27 -29.28 -1.37
C ALA A 94 -3.31 -30.11 -0.61
N LEU A 95 -4.49 -29.55 -0.33
CA LEU A 95 -5.59 -30.27 0.33
C LEU A 95 -6.11 -31.43 -0.52
N SER A 96 -6.15 -31.28 -1.84
CA SER A 96 -6.54 -32.36 -2.75
C SER A 96 -5.56 -33.53 -2.69
N VAL A 97 -4.25 -33.25 -2.70
CA VAL A 97 -3.19 -34.25 -2.56
C VAL A 97 -3.27 -34.95 -1.20
N VAL A 98 -3.38 -34.17 -0.11
CA VAL A 98 -3.53 -34.70 1.25
C VAL A 98 -4.73 -35.63 1.36
N THR A 99 -5.88 -35.24 0.82
CA THR A 99 -7.10 -36.07 0.87
C THR A 99 -6.91 -37.38 0.10
N LEU A 100 -6.29 -37.33 -1.07
CA LEU A 100 -6.01 -38.52 -1.88
C LEU A 100 -5.03 -39.46 -1.20
N GLN A 101 -3.93 -38.94 -0.63
CA GLN A 101 -2.93 -39.71 0.09
C GLN A 101 -3.49 -40.31 1.39
N ALA A 102 -4.30 -39.55 2.13
CA ALA A 102 -4.95 -40.04 3.35
C ALA A 102 -5.89 -41.21 3.03
N GLY A 103 -6.66 -41.09 1.94
CA GLY A 103 -7.53 -42.17 1.45
C GLY A 103 -6.74 -43.39 0.98
N ALA A 104 -5.56 -43.21 0.36
CA ALA A 104 -4.70 -44.32 -0.03
C ALA A 104 -4.09 -45.03 1.20
N ALA A 105 -3.54 -44.26 2.15
CA ALA A 105 -2.97 -44.78 3.39
C ALA A 105 -4.00 -45.58 4.20
N GLY A 106 -5.24 -45.07 4.31
CA GLY A 106 -6.31 -45.76 5.03
C GLY A 106 -6.71 -47.11 4.42
N ARG A 107 -6.61 -47.27 3.09
CA ARG A 107 -6.95 -48.54 2.41
C ARG A 107 -5.90 -49.63 2.56
N VAL A 108 -4.64 -49.24 2.77
CA VAL A 108 -3.49 -50.16 2.79
C VAL A 108 -2.87 -50.29 4.18
N LEU A 109 -3.47 -49.70 5.21
CA LEU A 109 -2.91 -49.65 6.56
C LEU A 109 -2.55 -51.05 7.12
N ASP A 110 -3.42 -52.03 6.90
CA ASP A 110 -3.23 -53.41 7.40
C ASP A 110 -2.43 -54.30 6.43
N SER A 111 -2.49 -54.02 5.12
CA SER A 111 -1.88 -54.86 4.07
C SER A 111 -0.46 -54.42 3.69
N ASP A 112 -0.19 -53.11 3.71
CA ASP A 112 1.11 -52.51 3.44
C ASP A 112 1.35 -51.31 4.38
N PRO A 113 1.79 -51.57 5.63
CA PRO A 113 2.05 -50.52 6.60
C PRO A 113 3.29 -49.67 6.25
N VAL A 114 4.15 -50.12 5.33
CA VAL A 114 5.30 -49.32 4.88
C VAL A 114 4.80 -48.21 3.97
N PHE A 115 4.01 -48.55 2.94
CA PHE A 115 3.39 -47.55 2.07
C PHE A 115 2.50 -46.57 2.85
N ALA A 116 1.73 -47.07 3.83
CA ALA A 116 0.88 -46.19 4.65
C ALA A 116 1.71 -45.14 5.42
N ARG A 117 2.89 -45.51 5.94
CA ARG A 117 3.81 -44.57 6.60
C ARG A 117 4.40 -43.54 5.62
N GLU A 118 4.78 -43.98 4.42
CA GLU A 118 5.28 -43.07 3.38
C GLU A 118 4.22 -42.05 2.96
N ALA A 119 2.97 -42.50 2.75
CA ALA A 119 1.85 -41.63 2.42
C ALA A 119 1.56 -40.61 3.55
N LEU A 120 1.65 -41.02 4.81
CA LEU A 120 1.52 -40.10 5.97
C LEU A 120 2.64 -39.07 6.02
N GLY A 121 3.88 -39.46 5.69
CA GLY A 121 5.01 -38.52 5.59
C GLY A 121 4.80 -37.48 4.48
N ALA A 122 4.31 -37.92 3.31
CA ALA A 122 4.01 -37.02 2.19
C ALA A 122 2.86 -36.04 2.50
N ILE A 123 1.87 -36.47 3.31
CA ILE A 123 0.82 -35.59 3.83
C ILE A 123 1.41 -34.51 4.75
N GLU A 124 2.29 -34.88 5.68
CA GLU A 124 2.93 -33.94 6.60
C GLU A 124 3.74 -32.88 5.83
N GLU A 125 4.52 -33.30 4.83
CA GLU A 125 5.30 -32.40 3.98
C GLU A 125 4.41 -31.44 3.18
N SER A 126 3.36 -31.97 2.53
CA SER A 126 2.41 -31.15 1.77
C SER A 126 1.67 -30.14 2.66
N ALA A 127 1.28 -30.54 3.88
CA ALA A 127 0.61 -29.67 4.83
C ALA A 127 1.54 -28.56 5.35
N ARG A 128 2.81 -28.88 5.64
CA ARG A 128 3.80 -27.87 6.04
C ARG A 128 4.04 -26.84 4.94
N ALA A 129 4.25 -27.30 3.70
CA ALA A 129 4.44 -26.40 2.55
C ALA A 129 3.26 -25.45 2.37
N ALA A 130 2.01 -25.94 2.47
CA ALA A 130 0.83 -25.10 2.35
C ALA A 130 0.69 -24.05 3.48
N LEU A 131 1.12 -24.39 4.70
CA LEU A 131 1.15 -23.43 5.82
C LEU A 131 2.23 -22.36 5.63
N GLU A 132 3.40 -22.73 5.12
CA GLU A 132 4.48 -21.79 4.80
C GLU A 132 4.05 -20.80 3.71
N ASP A 133 3.37 -21.27 2.66
CA ASP A 133 2.79 -20.42 1.61
C ASP A 133 1.78 -19.40 2.19
N LEU A 134 0.92 -19.84 3.11
CA LEU A 134 -0.06 -18.98 3.76
C LEU A 134 0.63 -17.91 4.64
N ASP A 135 1.61 -18.32 5.46
CA ASP A 135 2.36 -17.42 6.32
C ASP A 135 3.18 -16.40 5.52
N HIS A 136 3.74 -16.81 4.38
CA HIS A 136 4.45 -15.91 3.46
C HIS A 136 3.54 -14.78 2.96
N VAL A 137 2.34 -15.12 2.44
CA VAL A 137 1.42 -14.11 1.91
C VAL A 137 0.81 -13.26 3.02
N LEU A 138 0.53 -13.81 4.20
CA LEU A 138 0.14 -13.02 5.37
C LEU A 138 1.26 -12.07 5.83
N GLY A 139 2.52 -12.49 5.69
CA GLY A 139 3.71 -11.67 5.90
C GLY A 139 3.73 -10.46 4.96
N LEU A 140 3.52 -10.67 3.66
CA LEU A 140 3.44 -9.59 2.66
C LEU A 140 2.32 -8.58 2.98
N LEU A 141 1.18 -9.05 3.48
CA LEU A 141 0.05 -8.19 3.87
C LEU A 141 0.28 -7.42 5.19
N ARG A 142 1.16 -7.92 6.07
CA ARG A 142 1.49 -7.28 7.37
C ARG A 142 2.48 -6.11 7.24
N VAL A 143 3.23 -6.04 6.14
CA VAL A 143 4.22 -4.98 5.88
C VAL A 143 3.58 -3.68 5.38
N ASP A 144 2.24 -3.59 5.33
CA ASP A 144 1.54 -2.33 5.03
C ASP A 144 1.65 -1.38 6.26
N PRO A 145 2.40 -0.26 6.19
CA PRO A 145 2.79 0.56 7.34
C PRO A 145 1.63 1.33 8.00
N ALA A 146 0.40 1.18 7.50
CA ALA A 146 -0.75 1.93 7.98
C ALA A 146 -1.33 1.41 9.31
N ARG A 147 -1.05 0.16 9.70
CA ARG A 147 -1.45 -0.39 11.01
C ARG A 147 -0.48 -1.48 11.44
N THR A 148 0.58 -1.10 12.16
CA THR A 148 1.23 -2.01 13.11
C THR A 148 0.16 -2.47 14.09
N ALA A 149 -0.47 -3.62 13.84
CA ALA A 149 -1.29 -4.27 14.84
C ALA A 149 -0.41 -4.46 16.10
N PRO A 150 -0.93 -4.25 17.32
CA PRO A 150 -0.13 -4.38 18.53
C PRO A 150 0.52 -5.77 18.51
N GLN A 151 1.86 -5.79 18.54
CA GLN A 151 2.60 -7.05 18.62
C GLN A 151 2.11 -7.81 19.86
N ALA A 152 1.83 -9.10 19.68
CA ALA A 152 1.40 -9.95 20.78
C ALA A 152 2.40 -9.81 21.93
N THR A 153 1.89 -9.47 23.11
CA THR A 153 2.73 -9.15 24.27
C THR A 153 2.99 -10.44 25.05
N LEU A 154 4.02 -10.49 25.89
CA LEU A 154 4.31 -11.65 26.76
C LEU A 154 3.12 -12.12 27.63
N LYS A 155 2.11 -11.27 27.83
CA LYS A 155 0.83 -11.62 28.49
C LYS A 155 -0.05 -12.56 27.65
N ASP A 156 0.11 -12.58 26.33
CA ASP A 156 -0.62 -13.45 25.41
C ASP A 156 0.00 -14.86 25.31
N LEU A 157 1.18 -15.07 25.91
CA LEU A 157 1.94 -16.30 25.82
C LEU A 157 1.19 -17.50 26.41
N GLY A 158 0.49 -17.34 27.53
CA GLY A 158 -0.30 -18.41 28.13
C GLY A 158 -1.43 -18.91 27.22
N ARG A 159 -2.09 -17.99 26.51
CA ARG A 159 -3.13 -18.32 25.52
C ARG A 159 -2.54 -19.02 24.30
N LEU A 160 -1.39 -18.56 23.82
CA LEU A 160 -0.69 -19.16 22.68
C LEU A 160 -0.22 -20.57 22.98
N LEU A 161 0.37 -20.80 24.17
CA LEU A 161 0.80 -22.13 24.61
C LEU A 161 -0.37 -23.13 24.73
N GLU A 162 -1.53 -22.67 25.18
CA GLU A 162 -2.72 -23.53 25.26
C GLU A 162 -3.25 -23.90 23.86
N GLN A 163 -3.23 -22.95 22.92
CA GLN A 163 -3.60 -23.22 21.53
C GLN A 163 -2.63 -24.21 20.86
N THR A 164 -1.34 -24.16 21.18
CA THR A 164 -0.33 -25.11 20.66
C THR A 164 -0.45 -26.50 21.31
N ARG A 165 -0.86 -26.57 22.59
CA ARG A 165 -1.13 -27.85 23.30
C ARG A 165 -2.30 -28.60 22.70
N ILE A 166 -3.37 -27.88 22.31
CA ILE A 166 -4.53 -28.46 21.60
C ILE A 166 -4.12 -29.06 20.25
N ALA A 167 -3.07 -28.54 19.61
CA ALA A 167 -2.48 -29.09 18.39
C ALA A 167 -1.59 -30.32 18.61
N GLY A 168 -1.52 -30.87 19.84
CA GLY A 168 -0.86 -32.14 20.15
C GLY A 168 0.63 -32.04 20.49
N VAL A 169 1.20 -30.84 20.62
CA VAL A 169 2.60 -30.65 21.00
C VAL A 169 2.72 -30.58 22.52
N GLN A 170 3.48 -31.49 23.12
CA GLN A 170 3.80 -31.46 24.55
C GLN A 170 4.88 -30.39 24.80
N LEU A 171 4.53 -29.33 25.53
CA LEU A 171 5.43 -28.24 25.88
C LEU A 171 5.48 -28.10 27.42
N ASP A 172 6.67 -28.31 27.98
CA ASP A 172 7.00 -27.93 29.35
C ASP A 172 7.50 -26.48 29.35
N ALA A 173 6.63 -25.57 29.80
CA ALA A 173 6.94 -24.15 29.93
C ALA A 173 6.92 -23.75 31.40
N GLU A 174 8.09 -23.39 31.94
CA GLU A 174 8.23 -22.88 33.30
C GLU A 174 8.18 -21.35 33.26
N ILE A 175 7.01 -20.76 33.53
CA ILE A 175 6.82 -19.31 33.54
C ILE A 175 7.20 -18.77 34.92
N GLY A 176 8.34 -18.09 35.01
CA GLY A 176 8.76 -17.41 36.24
C GLY A 176 7.86 -16.23 36.60
N PRO A 177 7.68 -15.91 37.90
CA PRO A 177 6.77 -14.85 38.39
C PRO A 177 7.16 -13.42 37.98
N GLU A 178 8.27 -13.24 37.27
CA GLU A 178 8.78 -11.94 36.82
C GLU A 178 8.14 -11.47 35.50
N VAL A 179 7.52 -12.37 34.74
CA VAL A 179 6.87 -12.07 33.45
C VAL A 179 5.60 -11.23 33.62
N GLU A 180 4.91 -11.33 34.76
CA GLU A 180 3.67 -10.61 35.03
C GLU A 180 3.87 -9.11 35.31
N ARG A 181 5.11 -8.71 35.65
CA ARG A 181 5.48 -7.32 36.01
C ARG A 181 6.17 -6.53 34.90
N VAL A 182 6.31 -7.10 33.69
CA VAL A 182 6.96 -6.39 32.58
C VAL A 182 5.96 -5.43 31.89
N PRO A 183 6.25 -4.12 31.81
CA PRO A 183 5.42 -3.17 31.08
C PRO A 183 5.34 -3.55 29.59
N ALA A 184 4.18 -3.39 28.96
CA ALA A 184 3.96 -3.77 27.55
C ALA A 184 4.99 -3.18 26.58
N ALA A 185 5.52 -1.99 26.88
CA ALA A 185 6.58 -1.33 26.11
C ALA A 185 7.95 -2.06 26.18
N ALA A 186 8.26 -2.75 27.28
CA ALA A 186 9.51 -3.50 27.44
C ALA A 186 9.42 -4.90 26.82
N SER A 187 8.23 -5.51 26.83
CA SER A 187 7.97 -6.81 26.19
C SER A 187 8.06 -6.78 24.65
N ALA A 188 7.72 -5.65 24.02
CA ALA A 188 7.87 -5.47 22.58
C ALA A 188 9.36 -5.29 22.17
N ALA A 189 10.18 -4.70 23.06
CA ALA A 189 11.61 -4.48 22.81
C ALA A 189 12.47 -5.74 22.97
N SER A 190 12.07 -6.70 23.83
CA SER A 190 12.80 -7.97 23.98
C SER A 190 12.63 -8.92 22.78
N ALA A 191 11.57 -8.76 21.98
CA ALA A 191 11.36 -9.56 20.77
C ALA A 191 12.26 -9.15 19.59
N SER A 192 12.91 -7.98 19.64
CA SER A 192 13.84 -7.51 18.60
C SER A 192 15.32 -7.57 18.99
N ALA A 193 15.65 -8.05 20.20
CA ALA A 193 17.02 -8.12 20.69
C ALA A 193 17.69 -9.48 20.44
N SER A 194 18.33 -9.60 19.27
CA SER A 194 19.50 -10.43 18.92
C SER A 194 19.50 -11.98 19.10
N PRO A 195 20.06 -12.73 18.12
CA PRO A 195 20.02 -14.19 18.03
C PRO A 195 21.02 -14.97 18.94
N CYS A 196 21.47 -14.43 20.07
CA CYS A 196 22.59 -15.03 20.84
C CYS A 196 22.23 -15.79 22.13
N CYS A 197 20.99 -15.72 22.63
CA CYS A 197 20.59 -16.54 23.79
C CYS A 197 20.07 -17.91 23.35
N ALA A 198 21.01 -18.74 22.90
CA ALA A 198 20.84 -20.18 22.74
C ALA A 198 20.50 -20.82 24.10
N ALA A 199 19.21 -20.98 24.40
CA ALA A 199 18.75 -21.81 25.49
C ALA A 199 18.92 -23.28 25.09
N ARG A 200 19.97 -23.89 25.63
CA ARG A 200 20.35 -25.31 25.57
C ARG A 200 19.14 -26.23 25.78
N TRP A 201 18.56 -26.70 24.67
CA TRP A 201 17.51 -27.70 24.63
C TRP A 201 18.10 -29.06 25.02
N ARG A 202 17.66 -29.63 26.14
CA ARG A 202 18.12 -30.95 26.61
C ARG A 202 16.91 -31.87 26.71
N SER A 203 16.72 -32.72 25.70
CA SER A 203 15.70 -33.77 25.73
C SER A 203 16.07 -34.79 26.80
N ARG A 204 15.24 -34.90 27.84
CA ARG A 204 15.36 -35.94 28.87
C ARG A 204 14.32 -37.01 28.55
N THR A 205 14.73 -38.07 27.88
CA THR A 205 13.91 -39.28 27.70
C THR A 205 13.88 -40.03 29.03
N THR A 206 12.81 -39.87 29.81
CA THR A 206 12.54 -40.78 30.93
C THR A 206 12.02 -42.09 30.40
N SER A 207 12.87 -43.12 30.35
CA SER A 207 12.43 -44.50 30.20
C SER A 207 11.80 -44.96 31.52
N THR A 208 10.49 -45.13 31.55
CA THR A 208 9.83 -45.82 32.66
C THR A 208 10.07 -47.31 32.50
N SER A 209 10.99 -47.84 33.30
CA SER A 209 11.21 -49.28 33.50
C SER A 209 10.04 -49.87 34.28
N THR A 210 9.19 -50.63 33.59
CA THR A 210 8.20 -51.54 34.19
C THR A 210 8.94 -52.58 35.03
N THR A 211 8.81 -52.49 36.35
CA THR A 211 9.19 -53.58 37.25
C THR A 211 7.91 -54.24 37.75
N ARG A 212 7.69 -55.44 37.21
CA ARG A 212 7.04 -56.64 37.76
C ARG A 212 5.91 -56.48 38.78
#